data_AF-M4VH64-F1
#
_entry.id   AF-M4VH64-F1
#
_cell.length_a   1.000
_cell.length_b   1.000
_cell.length_c   1.000
_cell.angle_alpha   90.00
_cell.angle_beta   90.00
_cell.angle_gamma   90.00
#
_symmetry.space_group_name_H-M   'P 1'
#
loop_
_entity.id
_entity.type
_entity.pdbx_description
1 polymer ?
#
loop_
_entity_poly.entity_id
_entity_poly.type
_entity_poly.pdbx_seq_one_letter_code
_entity_poly.pdbx_strand_id
1 'polypeptide(L)'
;MTTPRPTPIFRARAAHAMAATILTSALSGCAAFTEPPHPLTEGEQDLVHTIFAGQVNTNIVNKYLDQDPNTCSEAKTISPRSIIFYHGHHAHDYSDRTKPESISLFVHEMTHIWQAQNWSLFKQAWKLCQTYDYDLTPKSRFEDFCNEQQASMIEDYVRYYISAEPKFPVRLLNNEKPEKLALMTALIEKTFPGLAQERARTEHTYPTTLAAREKIETYRRDNKIKTVTVNVCR
;
A
#
# COMPACT_ATOMS: atom_id res chain seq x y z
N MET A 1 55.82 61.94 37.18
CA MET A 1 54.75 61.81 36.15
C MET A 1 54.62 60.32 35.84
N THR A 2 53.91 59.50 36.63
CA THR A 2 52.46 59.19 36.56
C THR A 2 52.01 59.03 35.09
N THR A 3 51.71 57.85 34.57
CA THR A 3 50.57 56.98 34.95
C THR A 3 50.73 55.51 34.46
N PRO A 4 49.97 54.55 35.03
CA PRO A 4 49.91 53.16 34.61
C PRO A 4 48.76 52.82 33.61
N ARG A 5 48.84 51.59 33.10
CA ARG A 5 48.02 50.81 32.14
C ARG A 5 46.48 50.96 32.25
N PRO A 6 45.73 50.66 31.17
CA PRO A 6 44.68 49.62 31.28
C PRO A 6 44.50 48.72 30.04
N THR A 7 44.39 47.41 30.27
CA THR A 7 43.46 46.48 29.55
C THR A 7 42.04 46.71 30.12
N PRO A 8 40.91 46.18 29.59
CA PRO A 8 40.65 45.33 28.41
C PRO A 8 39.43 45.85 27.59
N ILE A 9 38.86 45.05 26.66
CA ILE A 9 37.41 44.73 26.54
C ILE A 9 37.22 43.83 25.30
N PHE A 10 36.77 42.61 25.56
CA PHE A 10 36.15 41.72 24.58
C PHE A 10 34.93 42.40 23.98
N ARG A 11 34.89 42.61 22.65
CA ARG A 11 33.64 42.88 21.94
C ARG A 11 33.12 41.57 21.35
N ALA A 12 32.07 41.04 22.00
CA ALA A 12 31.19 40.05 21.39
C ALA A 12 30.61 40.64 20.09
N ARG A 13 30.84 39.99 18.96
CA ARG A 13 30.12 40.29 17.72
C ARG A 13 28.71 39.69 17.84
N ALA A 14 27.71 40.54 17.97
CA ALA A 14 26.32 40.17 17.77
C ALA A 14 26.14 39.73 16.31
N ALA A 15 25.89 38.43 16.10
CA ALA A 15 25.44 37.91 14.83
C ALA A 15 24.03 38.49 14.54
N HIS A 16 23.94 39.40 13.57
CA HIS A 16 22.66 39.79 13.00
C HIS A 16 22.19 38.65 12.11
N ALA A 17 21.18 37.92 12.56
CA ALA A 17 20.42 37.00 11.72
C ALA A 17 19.65 37.82 10.68
N MET A 18 20.14 37.83 9.45
CA MET A 18 19.39 38.35 8.31
C MET A 18 18.30 37.31 7.99
N ALA A 19 17.06 37.64 8.34
CA ALA A 19 15.89 36.87 7.95
C ALA A 19 15.81 36.82 6.41
N ALA A 20 15.98 35.64 5.83
CA ALA A 20 15.77 35.42 4.41
C ALA A 20 14.26 35.46 4.14
N THR A 21 13.78 36.58 3.62
CA THR A 21 12.42 36.70 3.08
C THR A 21 12.37 35.87 1.80
N ILE A 22 11.87 34.63 1.90
CA ILE A 22 11.60 33.80 0.72
C ILE A 22 10.33 34.35 0.08
N LEU A 23 10.51 35.02 -1.06
CA LEU A 23 9.42 35.42 -1.95
C LEU A 23 8.90 34.15 -2.63
N THR A 24 7.78 33.60 -2.17
CA THR A 24 7.11 32.47 -2.84
C THR A 24 6.36 32.98 -4.06
N SER A 25 6.99 32.86 -5.23
CA SER A 25 6.28 32.93 -6.51
C SER A 25 5.40 31.70 -6.65
N ALA A 26 4.08 31.89 -6.54
CA ALA A 26 3.09 30.84 -6.79
C ALA A 26 3.08 30.45 -8.27
N LEU A 27 3.61 29.27 -8.57
CA LEU A 27 3.26 28.54 -9.79
C LEU A 27 1.99 27.74 -9.50
N SER A 28 0.85 28.25 -9.96
CA SER A 28 -0.38 27.46 -10.10
C SER A 28 -0.11 26.30 -11.05
N GLY A 29 -0.40 25.06 -10.62
CA GLY A 29 -0.45 23.91 -11.54
C GLY A 29 0.17 22.61 -11.05
N CYS A 30 0.19 22.33 -9.75
CA CYS A 30 0.25 20.96 -9.21
C CYS A 30 -0.68 20.97 -8.00
N ALA A 31 -1.55 19.97 -7.85
CA ALA A 31 -2.31 19.81 -6.62
C ALA A 31 -1.30 19.87 -5.46
N ALA A 32 -1.42 20.92 -4.64
CA ALA A 32 -0.55 21.07 -3.49
C ALA A 32 -0.91 19.92 -2.56
N PHE A 33 -0.07 18.90 -2.51
CA PHE A 33 -0.16 17.89 -1.46
C PHE A 33 -0.24 18.66 -0.14
N THR A 34 -1.35 18.48 0.57
CA THR A 34 -1.71 19.31 1.71
C THR A 34 -0.78 19.06 2.92
N GLU A 35 -0.02 17.97 2.88
CA GLU A 35 0.90 17.54 3.91
C GLU A 35 2.27 17.14 3.33
N PRO A 36 3.35 17.25 4.12
CA PRO A 36 4.65 16.72 3.74
C PRO A 36 4.58 15.20 3.48
N PRO A 37 5.47 14.64 2.63
CA PRO A 37 5.52 13.20 2.40
C PRO A 37 5.80 12.44 3.69
N HIS A 38 5.07 11.35 3.90
CA HIS A 38 5.24 10.44 5.03
C HIS A 38 6.05 9.21 4.59
N PRO A 39 7.22 8.92 5.18
CA PRO A 39 7.95 7.69 4.89
C PRO A 39 7.16 6.45 5.35
N LEU A 40 7.52 5.28 4.84
CA LEU A 40 6.96 4.02 5.34
C LEU A 40 7.35 3.78 6.81
N THR A 41 6.41 3.33 7.63
CA THR A 41 6.68 2.91 9.02
C THR A 41 7.55 1.65 9.05
N GLU A 42 8.18 1.33 10.19
CA GLU A 42 8.95 0.09 10.32
C GLU A 42 8.10 -1.16 10.03
N GLY A 43 6.84 -1.18 10.48
CA GLY A 43 5.91 -2.27 10.20
C GLY A 43 5.55 -2.41 8.72
N GLU A 44 5.31 -1.28 8.04
CA GLU A 44 5.09 -1.26 6.59
C GLU A 44 6.32 -1.74 5.81
N GLN A 45 7.51 -1.34 6.25
CA GLN A 45 8.76 -1.80 5.66
C GLN A 45 8.93 -3.31 5.85
N ASP A 46 8.78 -3.85 7.07
CA ASP A 46 8.88 -5.30 7.33
C ASP A 46 7.90 -6.11 6.46
N LEU A 47 6.65 -5.63 6.37
CA LEU A 47 5.63 -6.25 5.53
C LEU A 47 6.04 -6.28 4.05
N VAL A 48 6.47 -5.14 3.49
CA VAL A 48 6.89 -5.05 2.09
C VAL A 48 8.13 -5.90 1.81
N HIS A 49 9.14 -5.85 2.69
CA HIS A 49 10.36 -6.65 2.54
C HIS A 49 10.06 -8.14 2.57
N THR A 50 9.11 -8.56 3.40
CA THR A 50 8.71 -9.96 3.46
C THR A 50 7.96 -10.37 2.18
N ILE A 51 6.93 -9.63 1.77
CA ILE A 51 6.11 -9.96 0.60
C ILE A 51 6.98 -10.03 -0.67
N PHE A 52 7.79 -9.00 -0.90
CA PHE A 52 8.56 -8.85 -2.14
C PHE A 52 10.01 -9.32 -2.01
N ALA A 53 10.34 -10.08 -0.96
CA ALA A 53 11.67 -10.64 -0.71
C ALA A 53 12.81 -9.61 -0.85
N GLY A 54 12.61 -8.40 -0.32
CA GLY A 54 13.57 -7.29 -0.38
C GLY A 54 13.78 -6.65 -1.76
N GLN A 55 12.98 -7.00 -2.78
CA GLN A 55 13.09 -6.44 -4.15
C GLN A 55 12.53 -5.02 -4.29
N VAL A 56 12.04 -4.44 -3.20
CA VAL A 56 11.54 -3.06 -3.15
C VAL A 56 12.46 -2.25 -2.23
N ASN A 57 13.03 -1.16 -2.76
CA ASN A 57 13.73 -0.21 -1.92
C ASN A 57 12.70 0.67 -1.18
N THR A 58 12.37 0.28 0.04
CA THR A 58 11.38 1.00 0.88
C THR A 58 11.87 2.34 1.39
N ASN A 59 13.18 2.55 1.51
CA ASN A 59 13.78 3.76 2.08
C ASN A 59 13.47 5.04 1.28
N ILE A 60 13.07 4.87 0.02
CA ILE A 60 12.77 5.97 -0.90
C ILE A 60 11.28 6.12 -1.16
N VAL A 61 10.45 5.22 -0.62
CA VAL A 61 9.00 5.24 -0.84
C VAL A 61 8.35 6.20 0.16
N ASN A 62 7.50 7.08 -0.36
CA ASN A 62 6.74 8.04 0.42
C ASN A 62 5.25 7.90 0.15
N LYS A 63 4.46 8.09 1.21
CA LYS A 63 3.00 8.19 1.20
C LYS A 63 2.62 9.66 1.20
N TYR A 64 1.68 10.03 0.35
CA TYR A 64 1.06 11.34 0.29
C TYR A 64 -0.40 11.19 0.68
N LEU A 65 -0.92 12.21 1.36
CA LEU A 65 -2.27 12.21 1.88
C LEU A 65 -3.04 13.34 1.20
N ASP A 66 -4.09 12.98 0.47
CA ASP A 66 -5.03 13.94 -0.13
C ASP A 66 -6.32 13.94 0.67
N GLN A 67 -6.60 15.07 1.31
CA GLN A 67 -7.76 15.21 2.18
C GLN A 67 -9.01 15.75 1.47
N ASP A 68 -8.98 15.96 0.14
CA ASP A 68 -10.16 16.45 -0.59
C ASP A 68 -11.33 15.45 -0.47
N PRO A 69 -12.42 15.80 0.24
CA PRO A 69 -13.55 14.91 0.43
C PRO A 69 -14.35 14.67 -0.87
N ASN A 70 -14.07 15.42 -1.94
CA ASN A 70 -14.70 15.23 -3.25
C ASN A 70 -13.98 14.19 -4.11
N THR A 71 -12.81 13.69 -3.68
CA THR A 71 -12.08 12.67 -4.43
C THR A 71 -12.66 11.28 -4.15
N CYS A 72 -13.13 10.61 -5.20
CA CYS A 72 -13.74 9.27 -5.12
C CYS A 72 -12.74 8.11 -5.38
N SER A 73 -11.44 8.38 -5.42
CA SER A 73 -10.40 7.36 -5.54
C SER A 73 -9.96 6.89 -4.16
N GLU A 74 -9.45 5.66 -4.02
CA GLU A 74 -8.98 5.14 -2.72
C GLU A 74 -7.49 5.44 -2.51
N ALA A 75 -6.67 5.02 -3.47
CA ALA A 75 -5.24 5.28 -3.53
C ALA A 75 -4.74 5.24 -4.98
N LYS A 76 -3.50 5.66 -5.19
CA LYS A 76 -2.80 5.53 -6.46
C LYS A 76 -1.28 5.60 -6.32
N THR A 77 -0.60 4.71 -7.01
CA THR A 77 0.85 4.81 -7.23
C THR A 77 1.13 5.83 -8.33
N ILE A 78 1.79 6.93 -7.98
CA ILE A 78 2.05 8.06 -8.88
C ILE A 78 3.49 8.09 -9.41
N SER A 79 4.39 7.35 -8.78
CA SER A 79 5.78 7.19 -9.22
C SER A 79 6.36 5.88 -8.66
N PRO A 80 7.55 5.42 -9.11
CA PRO A 80 8.24 4.28 -8.49
C PRO A 80 8.61 4.43 -7.00
N ARG A 81 8.27 5.57 -6.39
CA ARG A 81 8.67 5.99 -5.03
C ARG A 81 7.53 6.68 -4.27
N SER A 82 6.32 6.70 -4.82
CA SER A 82 5.27 7.56 -4.28
C SER A 82 3.89 6.95 -4.46
N ILE A 83 3.16 6.87 -3.36
CA ILE A 83 1.75 6.48 -3.31
C ILE A 83 0.97 7.65 -2.75
N ILE A 84 -0.16 7.99 -3.36
CA ILE A 84 -1.14 8.89 -2.78
C ILE A 84 -2.31 8.07 -2.23
N PHE A 85 -2.71 8.33 -1.00
CA PHE A 85 -3.97 7.88 -0.43
C PHE A 85 -4.91 9.06 -0.41
N TYR A 86 -6.18 8.79 -0.67
CA TYR A 86 -7.23 9.81 -0.72
C TYR A 86 -8.14 9.74 0.50
N HIS A 87 -8.97 10.77 0.66
CA HIS A 87 -9.85 10.98 1.80
C HIS A 87 -10.55 9.69 2.27
N GLY A 88 -10.44 9.38 3.57
CA GLY A 88 -11.06 8.21 4.19
C GLY A 88 -10.22 6.92 4.12
N HIS A 89 -9.17 6.87 3.30
CA HIS A 89 -8.29 5.70 3.15
C HIS A 89 -6.90 5.89 3.79
N HIS A 90 -6.73 6.97 4.56
CA HIS A 90 -5.48 7.30 5.23
C HIS A 90 -5.30 6.43 6.49
N ALA A 91 -4.10 5.88 6.66
CA ALA A 91 -3.69 5.21 7.88
C ALA A 91 -2.29 5.67 8.28
N HIS A 92 -2.07 5.78 9.60
CA HIS A 92 -0.73 6.04 10.14
C HIS A 92 0.22 4.87 9.85
N ASP A 93 -0.28 3.65 10.02
CA ASP A 93 0.43 2.41 9.74
C ASP A 93 -0.50 1.44 9.00
N TYR A 94 -0.17 1.11 7.75
CA TYR A 94 -0.91 0.19 6.90
C TYR A 94 -0.58 -1.29 7.17
N SER A 95 0.41 -1.61 8.01
CA SER A 95 0.70 -2.99 8.43
C SER A 95 -0.26 -3.51 9.52
N ASP A 96 -1.21 -2.69 9.97
CA ASP A 96 -2.23 -3.06 10.94
C ASP A 96 -3.21 -4.09 10.37
N ARG A 97 -3.01 -5.35 10.77
CA ARG A 97 -3.81 -6.51 10.34
C ARG A 97 -5.27 -6.46 10.79
N THR A 98 -5.61 -5.63 11.77
CA THR A 98 -7.01 -5.46 12.21
C THR A 98 -7.85 -4.63 11.23
N LYS A 99 -7.20 -4.02 10.22
CA LYS A 99 -7.83 -3.19 9.19
C LYS A 99 -7.64 -3.81 7.80
N PRO A 100 -8.42 -4.86 7.44
CA PRO A 100 -8.25 -5.61 6.19
C PRO A 100 -8.27 -4.72 4.94
N GLU A 101 -9.16 -3.74 4.88
CA GLU A 101 -9.26 -2.81 3.74
C GLU A 101 -7.98 -1.95 3.60
N SER A 102 -7.43 -1.48 4.72
CA SER A 102 -6.24 -0.63 4.72
C SER A 102 -4.98 -1.40 4.32
N ILE A 103 -4.71 -2.55 4.95
CA ILE A 103 -3.53 -3.36 4.63
C ILE A 103 -3.58 -3.90 3.19
N SER A 104 -4.77 -4.32 2.73
CA SER A 104 -4.93 -4.87 1.39
C SER A 104 -4.75 -3.79 0.31
N LEU A 105 -5.38 -2.62 0.46
CA LEU A 105 -5.16 -1.48 -0.44
C LEU A 105 -3.69 -1.04 -0.49
N PHE A 106 -3.01 -1.02 0.66
CA PHE A 106 -1.59 -0.68 0.71
C PHE A 106 -0.72 -1.66 -0.08
N VAL A 107 -0.95 -2.97 0.06
CA VAL A 107 -0.15 -3.96 -0.70
C VAL A 107 -0.48 -3.96 -2.19
N HIS A 108 -1.70 -3.58 -2.59
CA HIS A 108 -2.05 -3.35 -3.99
C HIS A 108 -1.14 -2.27 -4.59
N GLU A 109 -1.07 -1.11 -3.94
CA GLU A 109 -0.22 0.00 -4.39
C GLU A 109 1.27 -0.34 -4.29
N MET A 110 1.70 -1.05 -3.24
CA MET A 110 3.08 -1.52 -3.15
C MET A 110 3.45 -2.54 -4.24
N THR A 111 2.48 -3.26 -4.78
CA THR A 111 2.70 -4.10 -5.96
C THR A 111 3.04 -3.24 -7.17
N HIS A 112 2.37 -2.10 -7.37
CA HIS A 112 2.74 -1.17 -8.43
C HIS A 112 4.12 -0.54 -8.22
N ILE A 113 4.50 -0.22 -6.98
CA ILE A 113 5.86 0.20 -6.66
C ILE A 113 6.88 -0.90 -7.02
N TRP A 114 6.62 -2.16 -6.65
CA TRP A 114 7.47 -3.30 -7.01
C TRP A 114 7.59 -3.45 -8.53
N GLN A 115 6.47 -3.39 -9.25
CA GLN A 115 6.45 -3.42 -10.71
C GLN A 115 7.28 -2.27 -11.30
N ALA A 116 7.08 -1.04 -10.82
CA ALA A 116 7.76 0.15 -11.32
C ALA A 116 9.29 0.13 -11.04
N GLN A 117 9.71 -0.42 -9.91
CA GLN A 117 11.13 -0.54 -9.56
C GLN A 117 11.84 -1.70 -10.29
N ASN A 118 11.11 -2.78 -10.64
CA ASN A 118 11.71 -4.00 -11.18
C ASN A 118 11.47 -4.22 -12.68
N TRP A 119 10.48 -3.56 -13.29
CA TRP A 119 10.15 -3.75 -14.69
C TRP A 119 10.87 -2.72 -15.56
N SER A 120 11.43 -3.18 -16.68
CA SER A 120 11.86 -2.27 -17.73
C SER A 120 10.65 -1.53 -18.33
N LEU A 121 10.87 -0.33 -18.88
CA LEU A 121 9.81 0.47 -19.53
C LEU A 121 8.99 -0.35 -20.56
N PHE A 122 9.65 -1.26 -21.28
CA PHE A 122 8.97 -2.18 -22.20
C PHE A 122 8.02 -3.12 -21.46
N LYS A 123 8.48 -3.82 -20.41
CA LYS A 123 7.62 -4.73 -19.63
C LYS A 123 6.43 -4.00 -18.98
N GLN A 124 6.63 -2.74 -18.58
CA GLN A 124 5.55 -1.89 -18.06
C GLN A 124 4.47 -1.67 -19.13
N ALA A 125 4.83 -1.17 -20.33
CA ALA A 125 3.88 -0.81 -21.37
C ALA A 125 3.01 -1.97 -21.89
N TRP A 126 3.58 -3.17 -22.04
CA TRP A 126 2.85 -4.33 -22.61
C TRP A 126 1.81 -4.95 -21.66
N LYS A 127 1.76 -4.53 -20.40
CA LYS A 127 0.88 -5.14 -19.38
C LYS A 127 0.02 -4.14 -18.62
N LEU A 128 -0.06 -2.89 -19.08
CA LEU A 128 -0.97 -1.93 -18.48
C LEU A 128 -2.41 -2.29 -18.82
N CYS A 129 -3.26 -2.48 -17.81
CA CYS A 129 -4.70 -2.52 -17.95
C CYS A 129 -5.39 -1.86 -16.75
N GLN A 130 -6.71 -1.73 -16.78
CA GLN A 130 -7.52 -1.21 -15.67
C GLN A 130 -8.54 -2.24 -15.17
N THR A 131 -8.34 -3.51 -15.53
CA THR A 131 -9.20 -4.61 -15.12
C THR A 131 -8.69 -5.21 -13.83
N TYR A 132 -9.54 -5.23 -12.81
CA TYR A 132 -9.24 -5.77 -11.50
C TYR A 132 -9.57 -7.26 -11.40
N ASP A 133 -10.67 -7.69 -12.03
CA ASP A 133 -11.11 -9.08 -12.01
C ASP A 133 -10.16 -10.00 -12.77
N TYR A 134 -9.95 -11.19 -12.24
CA TYR A 134 -9.07 -12.20 -12.84
C TYR A 134 -9.63 -13.61 -12.68
N ASP A 135 -9.36 -14.47 -13.65
CA ASP A 135 -9.68 -15.89 -13.58
C ASP A 135 -8.41 -16.76 -13.59
N LEU A 136 -8.39 -17.78 -12.75
CA LEU A 136 -7.25 -18.69 -12.62
C LEU A 136 -7.56 -20.06 -13.20
N THR A 137 -6.58 -20.60 -13.92
CA THR A 137 -6.55 -21.99 -14.38
C THR A 137 -5.30 -22.69 -13.82
N PRO A 138 -5.23 -24.02 -13.82
CA PRO A 138 -4.04 -24.75 -13.39
C PRO A 138 -2.75 -24.41 -14.17
N LYS A 139 -2.86 -23.77 -15.34
CA LYS A 139 -1.73 -23.37 -16.18
C LYS A 139 -1.35 -21.90 -16.03
N SER A 140 -2.16 -21.11 -15.31
CA SER A 140 -1.95 -19.68 -15.13
C SER A 140 -0.62 -19.40 -14.44
N ARG A 141 0.11 -18.40 -14.95
CA ARG A 141 1.33 -17.86 -14.35
C ARG A 141 1.10 -16.40 -14.00
N PHE A 142 1.81 -15.88 -13.01
CA PHE A 142 1.60 -14.52 -12.52
C PHE A 142 1.86 -13.49 -13.64
N GLU A 143 2.86 -13.76 -14.48
CA GLU A 143 3.17 -12.96 -15.63
C GLU A 143 2.15 -13.06 -16.79
N ASP A 144 1.16 -13.95 -16.75
CA ASP A 144 0.13 -13.97 -17.79
C ASP A 144 -0.90 -12.84 -17.62
N PHE A 145 -0.90 -12.19 -16.45
CA PHE A 145 -1.86 -11.16 -16.07
C PHE A 145 -1.29 -9.75 -16.21
N CYS A 146 -2.20 -8.78 -16.38
CA CYS A 146 -1.85 -7.37 -16.45
C CYS A 146 -1.40 -6.83 -15.07
N ASN A 147 -0.85 -5.62 -15.03
CA ASN A 147 -0.33 -4.99 -13.82
C ASN A 147 -1.38 -4.85 -12.69
N GLU A 148 -2.62 -4.44 -13.02
CA GLU A 148 -3.72 -4.29 -12.04
C GLU A 148 -4.24 -5.63 -11.54
N GLN A 149 -4.34 -6.63 -12.41
CA GLN A 149 -4.73 -7.99 -12.01
C GLN A 149 -3.70 -8.61 -11.08
N GLN A 150 -2.41 -8.41 -11.35
CA GLN A 150 -1.34 -8.86 -10.48
C GLN A 150 -1.42 -8.21 -9.09
N ALA A 151 -1.67 -6.90 -9.02
CA ALA A 151 -1.87 -6.20 -7.76
C ALA A 151 -3.14 -6.69 -7.04
N SER A 152 -4.23 -6.88 -7.78
CA SER A 152 -5.50 -7.42 -7.30
C SER A 152 -5.36 -8.82 -6.69
N MET A 153 -4.53 -9.68 -7.27
CA MET A 153 -4.25 -11.02 -6.72
C MET A 153 -3.54 -10.95 -5.36
N ILE A 154 -2.55 -10.06 -5.21
CA ILE A 154 -1.82 -9.88 -3.95
C ILE A 154 -2.75 -9.25 -2.90
N GLU A 155 -3.57 -8.28 -3.30
CA GLU A 155 -4.59 -7.67 -2.46
C GLU A 155 -5.56 -8.73 -1.91
N ASP A 156 -6.16 -9.51 -2.80
CA ASP A 156 -7.11 -10.58 -2.46
C ASP A 156 -6.47 -11.63 -1.53
N TYR A 157 -5.21 -12.00 -1.76
CA TYR A 157 -4.48 -12.90 -0.87
C TYR A 157 -4.29 -12.31 0.54
N VAL A 158 -3.83 -11.05 0.63
CA VAL A 158 -3.59 -10.38 1.93
C VAL A 158 -4.89 -10.17 2.70
N ARG A 159 -5.94 -9.76 1.99
CA ARG A 159 -7.28 -9.60 2.52
C ARG A 159 -7.84 -10.91 3.10
N TYR A 160 -7.53 -12.05 2.47
CA TYR A 160 -8.02 -13.36 2.91
C TYR A 160 -7.13 -14.02 3.99
N TYR A 161 -5.81 -14.01 3.85
CA TYR A 161 -4.90 -14.81 4.69
C TYR A 161 -4.13 -14.02 5.75
N ILE A 162 -3.88 -12.73 5.53
CA ILE A 162 -2.93 -11.94 6.33
C ILE A 162 -3.65 -11.01 7.31
N SER A 163 -4.89 -10.67 7.00
CA SER A 163 -5.76 -9.85 7.85
C SER A 163 -6.25 -10.64 9.07
N ALA A 164 -6.38 -9.98 10.21
CA ALA A 164 -6.89 -10.57 11.46
C ALA A 164 -8.35 -11.04 11.31
N GLU A 165 -9.13 -10.33 10.50
CA GLU A 165 -10.45 -10.75 10.05
C GLU A 165 -10.42 -11.04 8.53
N PRO A 166 -10.32 -12.32 8.13
CA PRO A 166 -10.35 -12.71 6.72
C PRO A 166 -11.57 -12.14 5.99
N LYS A 167 -11.35 -11.47 4.86
CA LYS A 167 -12.41 -11.16 3.89
C LYS A 167 -12.14 -11.94 2.60
N PHE A 168 -13.21 -12.37 1.93
CA PHE A 168 -13.07 -13.13 0.69
C PHE A 168 -12.35 -12.34 -0.40
N PRO A 169 -11.62 -13.03 -1.30
CA PRO A 169 -11.00 -12.41 -2.45
C PRO A 169 -12.09 -12.00 -3.45
N VAL A 170 -12.44 -10.72 -3.54
CA VAL A 170 -13.65 -10.28 -4.28
C VAL A 170 -13.42 -10.19 -5.79
N ARG A 171 -12.16 -10.09 -6.23
CA ARG A 171 -11.78 -9.94 -7.64
C ARG A 171 -11.46 -11.27 -8.34
N LEU A 172 -11.18 -12.30 -7.55
CA LEU A 172 -11.06 -13.68 -8.06
C LEU A 172 -12.41 -14.16 -8.60
N LEU A 173 -12.48 -14.39 -9.91
CA LEU A 173 -13.68 -14.92 -10.55
C LEU A 173 -13.97 -16.36 -10.11
N ASN A 174 -15.24 -16.64 -9.87
CA ASN A 174 -15.72 -17.89 -9.30
C ASN A 174 -15.06 -18.23 -7.94
N ASN A 175 -14.71 -17.22 -7.15
CA ASN A 175 -14.15 -17.35 -5.79
C ASN A 175 -14.98 -18.20 -4.81
N GLU A 176 -16.23 -18.58 -5.14
CA GLU A 176 -16.98 -19.58 -4.37
C GLU A 176 -16.44 -21.00 -4.51
N LYS A 177 -15.63 -21.24 -5.53
CA LYS A 177 -15.12 -22.56 -5.85
C LYS A 177 -13.83 -22.81 -5.07
N PRO A 178 -13.76 -23.82 -4.17
CA PRO A 178 -12.56 -24.08 -3.37
C PRO A 178 -11.30 -24.26 -4.22
N GLU A 179 -11.42 -24.81 -5.43
CA GLU A 179 -10.31 -24.96 -6.35
C GLU A 179 -9.73 -23.63 -6.84
N LYS A 180 -10.54 -22.57 -6.95
CA LYS A 180 -10.07 -21.23 -7.37
C LYS A 180 -9.21 -20.60 -6.28
N LEU A 181 -9.64 -20.72 -5.03
CA LEU A 181 -8.84 -20.28 -3.88
C LEU A 181 -7.52 -21.06 -3.82
N ALA A 182 -7.56 -22.38 -3.99
CA ALA A 182 -6.33 -23.20 -4.02
C ALA A 182 -5.38 -22.79 -5.15
N LEU A 183 -5.90 -22.45 -6.33
CA LEU A 183 -5.10 -21.94 -7.45
C LEU A 183 -4.46 -20.58 -7.12
N MET A 184 -5.21 -19.65 -6.52
CA MET A 184 -4.68 -18.35 -6.11
C MET A 184 -3.55 -18.53 -5.09
N THR A 185 -3.79 -19.32 -4.04
CA THR A 185 -2.82 -19.61 -2.99
C THR A 185 -1.54 -20.22 -3.57
N ALA A 186 -1.66 -21.27 -4.39
CA ALA A 186 -0.51 -21.93 -4.99
C ALA A 186 0.27 -21.00 -5.92
N LEU A 187 -0.42 -20.18 -6.72
CA LEU A 187 0.22 -19.24 -7.63
C LEU A 187 0.99 -18.14 -6.87
N ILE A 188 0.35 -17.54 -5.87
CA ILE A 188 0.91 -16.41 -5.13
C ILE A 188 2.05 -16.86 -4.23
N GLU A 189 1.90 -17.94 -3.47
CA GLU A 189 2.96 -18.45 -2.61
C GLU A 189 4.17 -18.96 -3.41
N LYS A 190 3.94 -19.49 -4.61
CA LYS A 190 5.04 -19.85 -5.53
C LYS A 190 5.80 -18.60 -6.02
N THR A 191 5.09 -17.51 -6.29
CA THR A 191 5.68 -16.28 -6.86
C THR A 191 6.32 -15.42 -5.78
N PHE A 192 5.70 -15.36 -4.59
CA PHE A 192 6.08 -14.55 -3.44
C PHE A 192 6.12 -15.44 -2.19
N PRO A 193 7.19 -16.23 -1.98
CA PRO A 193 7.27 -17.18 -0.86
C PRO A 193 7.15 -16.55 0.53
N GLY A 194 7.47 -15.25 0.67
CA GLY A 194 7.28 -14.52 1.92
C GLY A 194 5.81 -14.44 2.34
N LEU A 195 4.85 -14.45 1.40
CA LEU A 195 3.43 -14.48 1.74
C LEU A 195 3.00 -15.78 2.43
N ALA A 196 3.62 -16.91 2.10
CA ALA A 196 3.38 -18.17 2.83
C ALA A 196 3.85 -18.07 4.29
N GLN A 197 4.99 -17.40 4.53
CA GLN A 197 5.51 -17.15 5.88
C GLN A 197 4.56 -16.22 6.65
N GLU A 198 4.10 -15.15 6.00
CA GLU A 198 3.15 -14.21 6.59
C GLU A 198 1.82 -14.87 6.93
N ARG A 199 1.30 -15.73 6.07
CA ARG A 199 0.10 -16.51 6.35
C ARG A 199 0.27 -17.40 7.57
N ALA A 200 1.39 -18.13 7.66
CA ALA A 200 1.67 -18.98 8.82
C ALA A 200 1.79 -18.15 10.12
N ARG A 201 2.46 -16.98 10.07
CA ARG A 201 2.56 -16.03 11.19
C ARG A 201 1.18 -15.51 11.62
N THR A 202 0.32 -15.21 10.64
CA THR A 202 -1.05 -14.73 10.86
C THR A 202 -1.89 -15.80 11.51
N GLU A 203 -1.87 -17.02 10.98
CA GLU A 203 -2.66 -18.15 11.50
C GLU A 203 -2.26 -18.51 12.95
N HIS A 204 -1.00 -18.30 13.31
CA HIS A 204 -0.54 -18.43 14.69
C HIS A 204 -1.06 -17.32 15.60
N THR A 205 -1.01 -16.05 15.15
CA THR A 205 -1.35 -14.87 15.95
C THR A 205 -2.87 -14.64 16.05
N TYR A 206 -3.57 -14.82 14.94
CA TYR A 206 -5.00 -14.65 14.76
C TYR A 206 -5.58 -16.00 14.29
N PRO A 207 -5.66 -17.00 15.17
CA PRO A 207 -6.18 -18.30 14.80
C PRO A 207 -7.62 -18.13 14.34
N THR A 208 -7.83 -18.18 13.02
CA THR A 208 -9.17 -18.22 12.47
C THR A 208 -9.75 -19.57 12.87
N THR A 209 -10.72 -19.60 13.79
CA THR A 209 -11.38 -20.87 14.13
C THR A 209 -11.93 -21.50 12.84
N LEU A 210 -11.83 -22.83 12.71
CA LEU A 210 -12.40 -23.56 11.58
C LEU A 210 -13.88 -23.16 11.36
N ALA A 211 -14.61 -22.95 12.46
CA ALA A 211 -15.98 -22.46 12.50
C ALA A 211 -16.16 -21.02 11.97
N ALA A 212 -15.18 -20.13 12.10
CA ALA A 212 -15.23 -18.79 11.51
C ALA A 212 -15.00 -18.84 9.99
N ARG A 213 -14.08 -19.69 9.52
CA ARG A 213 -13.92 -19.96 8.07
C ARG A 213 -15.18 -20.62 7.51
N GLU A 214 -15.76 -21.60 8.20
CA GLU A 214 -17.03 -22.23 7.82
C GLU A 214 -18.23 -21.29 7.88
N LYS A 215 -18.30 -20.35 8.83
CA LYS A 215 -19.36 -19.33 8.89
C LYS A 215 -19.24 -18.31 7.76
N ILE A 216 -18.02 -17.94 7.38
CA ILE A 216 -17.75 -17.09 6.22
C ILE A 216 -18.25 -17.80 4.94
N GLU A 217 -17.94 -19.09 4.76
CA GLU A 217 -18.47 -19.93 3.67
C GLU A 217 -20.01 -20.10 3.73
N THR A 218 -20.59 -20.26 4.92
CA THR A 218 -22.03 -20.45 5.14
C THR A 218 -22.81 -19.14 4.87
N TYR A 219 -22.32 -18.00 5.37
CA TYR A 219 -22.90 -16.68 5.10
C TYR A 219 -22.92 -16.38 3.60
N ARG A 220 -21.90 -16.82 2.84
CA ARG A 220 -21.83 -16.68 1.38
C ARG A 220 -22.86 -17.55 0.65
N ARG A 221 -23.09 -18.80 1.10
CA ARG A 221 -24.15 -19.67 0.54
C ARG A 221 -25.53 -19.02 0.68
N ASP A 222 -25.77 -18.41 1.84
CA ASP A 222 -27.10 -17.95 2.23
C ASP A 222 -27.41 -16.51 1.73
N ASN A 223 -26.40 -15.69 1.41
CA ASN A 223 -26.57 -14.30 0.94
C ASN A 223 -26.40 -14.11 -0.59
N LYS A 224 -26.61 -15.14 -1.42
CA LYS A 224 -26.66 -15.09 -2.90
C LYS A 224 -27.68 -14.12 -3.51
N ILE A 225 -28.45 -13.37 -2.71
CA ILE A 225 -29.47 -12.42 -3.15
C ILE A 225 -29.31 -11.12 -2.35
N LYS A 226 -28.30 -10.31 -2.69
CA LYS A 226 -28.23 -8.87 -2.40
C LYS A 226 -26.90 -8.38 -2.95
N THR A 227 -26.85 -8.21 -4.27
CA THR A 227 -25.86 -7.35 -4.90
C THR A 227 -26.01 -5.99 -4.22
N VAL A 228 -24.96 -5.58 -3.49
CA VAL A 228 -24.90 -4.27 -2.84
C VAL A 228 -24.99 -3.23 -3.93
N THR A 229 -26.04 -2.43 -3.91
CA THR A 229 -26.12 -1.18 -4.66
C THR A 229 -24.98 -0.30 -4.16
N VAL A 230 -23.87 -0.29 -4.89
CA VAL A 230 -22.82 0.70 -4.67
C VAL A 230 -23.46 2.03 -5.06
N ASN A 231 -23.60 2.94 -4.10
CA ASN A 231 -24.08 4.29 -4.38
C ASN A 231 -23.05 4.94 -5.32
N VAL A 232 -23.42 5.01 -6.59
CA VAL A 232 -22.70 5.80 -7.58
C VAL A 232 -22.98 7.27 -7.25
N CYS A 233 -22.01 7.96 -6.65
CA CYS A 233 -21.99 9.42 -6.71
C CYS A 233 -21.89 9.83 -8.19
N ARG A 234 -22.81 10.71 -8.61
CA ARG A 234 -22.86 11.29 -9.96
C ARG A 234 -21.75 12.30 -10.19
#